data_AF-A0A7Y6WWD6-F1
#
_entry.id   AF-A0A7Y6WWD6-F1
#
_cell.length_a   1.000
_cell.length_b   1.000
_cell.length_c   1.000
_cell.angle_alpha   90.00
_cell.angle_beta   90.00
_cell.angle_gamma   90.00
#
_symmetry.space_group_name_H-M   'P 1'
#
loop_
_entity.id
_entity.type
_entity.pdbx_description
1 polymer ?
#
loop_
_entity_poly.entity_id
_entity_poly.type
_entity_poly.pdbx_seq_one_letter_code
_entity_poly.pdbx_strand_id
1 'polypeptide(L)'
;MTLTTALLLLTLGAAPAQPASKKFEFDKHYLVLLERVPGAKKLPEAALAQLQKEHLAHLTRMGESGKMVLAGPFGEQDDVGMRGACIYRTATKAEAKQLAEQDPMVKAGRLRVQVMAWYTEKGYLAFPLAPPAEEAKDAEKDAGK
;
A
#
# COMPACT_ATOMS: atom_id res chain seq x y z
N MET A 1 15.22 45.34 69.43
CA MET A 1 14.55 45.27 68.12
C MET A 1 14.92 43.92 67.51
N THR A 2 13.94 43.03 67.38
CA THR A 2 14.10 41.60 67.06
C THR A 2 14.31 41.38 65.56
N LEU A 3 15.40 40.69 65.16
CA LEU A 3 15.60 40.21 63.79
C LEU A 3 15.01 38.80 63.65
N THR A 4 13.96 38.68 62.84
CA THR A 4 13.34 37.41 62.44
C THR A 4 14.05 36.86 61.20
N THR A 5 14.68 35.70 61.31
CA THR A 5 15.28 34.97 60.18
C THR A 5 14.22 34.04 59.59
N ALA A 6 13.78 34.28 58.35
CA ALA A 6 12.89 33.38 57.62
C ALA A 6 13.73 32.41 56.77
N LEU A 7 13.72 31.12 57.12
CA LEU A 7 14.36 30.06 56.36
C LEU A 7 13.36 29.51 55.32
N LEU A 8 13.58 29.84 54.05
CA LEU A 8 12.76 29.37 52.94
C LEU A 8 13.26 27.98 52.49
N LEU A 9 12.56 26.91 52.87
CA LEU A 9 12.81 25.58 52.31
C LEU A 9 12.30 25.52 50.87
N LEU A 10 13.22 25.44 49.91
CA LEU A 10 12.90 25.20 48.50
C LEU A 10 12.68 23.69 48.31
N THR A 11 11.43 23.24 48.20
CA THR A 11 11.12 21.87 47.81
C THR A 11 11.27 21.73 46.30
N LEU A 12 12.26 20.95 45.85
CA LEU A 12 12.41 20.56 44.45
C LEU A 12 11.29 19.56 44.11
N GLY A 13 10.19 20.05 43.53
CA GLY A 13 9.17 19.21 42.94
C GLY A 13 9.71 18.58 41.64
N ALA A 14 10.00 17.28 41.65
CA ALA A 14 10.25 16.54 40.42
C ALA A 14 8.95 16.49 39.61
N ALA A 15 8.92 17.18 38.46
CA ALA A 15 7.81 17.07 37.53
C ALA A 15 7.67 15.61 37.04
N PRO A 16 6.46 15.06 36.92
CA PRO A 16 6.27 13.72 36.39
C PRO A 16 6.82 13.67 34.97
N ALA A 17 7.71 12.70 34.71
CA ALA A 17 8.23 12.44 33.38
C ALA A 17 7.05 12.17 32.43
N GLN A 18 6.86 13.06 31.45
CA GLN A 18 5.86 12.83 30.40
C GLN A 18 6.23 11.53 29.66
N PRO A 19 5.27 10.62 29.43
CA PRO A 19 5.54 9.41 28.68
C PRO A 19 6.06 9.82 27.30
N ALA A 20 7.24 9.30 26.94
CA ALA A 20 7.83 9.55 25.63
C ALA A 20 6.83 9.17 24.53
N SER A 21 6.54 10.10 23.62
CA SER A 21 5.65 9.86 22.49
C SER A 21 6.27 8.78 21.60
N LYS A 22 5.54 7.70 21.33
CA LYS A 22 5.94 6.70 20.32
C LYS A 22 6.02 7.42 18.97
N LYS A 23 7.20 7.42 18.35
CA LYS A 23 7.34 7.84 16.95
C LYS A 23 6.65 6.77 16.08
N PHE A 24 5.66 7.18 15.31
CA PHE A 24 5.03 6.31 14.32
C PHE A 24 5.92 6.28 13.07
N GLU A 25 6.35 5.07 12.69
CA GLU A 25 7.01 4.81 11.41
C GLU A 25 5.99 4.19 10.45
N PHE A 26 6.13 4.46 9.15
CA PHE A 26 5.19 3.97 8.13
C PHE A 26 5.93 3.20 7.03
N ASP A 27 5.33 2.10 6.59
CA ASP A 27 5.69 1.41 5.35
C ASP A 27 4.85 1.96 4.19
N LYS A 28 5.45 2.04 3.00
CA LYS A 28 4.79 2.53 1.78
C LYS A 28 4.61 1.40 0.78
N HIS A 29 3.37 1.17 0.37
CA HIS A 29 2.99 0.24 -0.69
C HIS A 29 2.16 0.96 -1.75
N TYR A 30 1.90 0.29 -2.88
CA TYR A 30 0.95 0.78 -3.87
C TYR A 30 -0.27 -0.12 -3.93
N LEU A 31 -1.41 0.40 -3.49
CA LEU A 31 -2.71 -0.24 -3.66
C LEU A 31 -3.18 0.01 -5.10
N VAL A 32 -3.50 -1.08 -5.80
CA VAL A 32 -4.07 -1.06 -7.14
C VAL A 32 -5.47 -1.64 -7.08
N LEU A 33 -6.48 -0.83 -7.38
CA LEU A 33 -7.86 -1.30 -7.54
C LEU A 33 -8.12 -1.66 -9.00
N LEU A 34 -8.75 -2.81 -9.21
CA LEU A 34 -9.20 -3.28 -10.51
C LEU A 34 -10.69 -3.03 -10.64
N GLU A 35 -11.08 -2.20 -11.60
CA GLU A 35 -12.49 -1.80 -11.79
C GLU A 35 -12.98 -2.23 -13.15
N ARG A 36 -14.22 -2.70 -13.23
CA ARG A 36 -14.87 -2.94 -14.51
C ARG A 36 -15.04 -1.62 -15.25
N VAL A 37 -14.65 -1.59 -16.52
CA VAL A 37 -14.95 -0.45 -17.40
C VAL A 37 -16.43 -0.51 -17.79
N PRO A 38 -17.25 0.51 -17.47
CA PRO A 38 -18.65 0.57 -17.90
C PRO A 38 -18.74 0.56 -19.43
N GLY A 39 -19.67 -0.22 -19.98
CA GLY A 39 -19.85 -0.30 -21.44
C GLY A 39 -18.73 -1.03 -22.19
N ALA A 40 -17.84 -1.76 -21.50
CA ALA A 40 -16.82 -2.57 -22.15
C ALA A 40 -17.43 -3.48 -23.23
N LYS A 41 -16.77 -3.56 -24.38
CA LYS A 41 -17.23 -4.34 -25.55
C LYS A 41 -17.62 -5.76 -25.13
N LYS A 42 -18.77 -6.23 -25.61
CA LYS A 42 -19.19 -7.62 -25.45
C LYS A 42 -18.24 -8.51 -26.26
N LEU A 43 -17.72 -9.54 -25.60
CA LEU A 43 -16.85 -10.54 -26.20
C LEU A 43 -17.52 -11.91 -26.10
N PRO A 44 -17.26 -12.83 -27.04
CA PRO A 44 -17.69 -14.22 -26.91
C PRO A 44 -17.16 -14.84 -25.60
N GLU A 45 -17.90 -15.78 -25.04
CA GLU A 45 -17.54 -16.44 -23.78
C GLU A 45 -16.14 -17.08 -23.83
N ALA A 46 -15.82 -17.77 -24.92
CA ALA A 46 -14.49 -18.35 -25.13
C ALA A 46 -13.36 -17.30 -25.09
N ALA A 47 -13.59 -16.10 -25.63
CA ALA A 47 -12.62 -15.01 -25.58
C ALA A 47 -12.49 -14.43 -24.16
N LEU A 48 -13.58 -14.34 -23.41
CA LEU A 48 -13.56 -13.91 -22.00
C LEU A 48 -12.82 -14.92 -21.12
N ALA A 49 -13.06 -16.21 -21.32
CA ALA A 49 -12.37 -17.27 -20.60
C ALA A 49 -10.86 -17.25 -20.87
N GLN A 50 -10.47 -17.04 -22.15
CA GLN A 50 -9.08 -16.88 -22.51
C GLN A 50 -8.44 -15.65 -21.86
N LEU A 51 -9.09 -14.47 -21.91
CA LEU A 51 -8.60 -13.28 -21.22
C LEU A 51 -8.47 -13.49 -19.71
N GLN A 52 -9.39 -14.23 -19.09
CA GLN A 52 -9.33 -14.52 -17.65
C GLN A 52 -8.13 -15.39 -17.31
N LYS A 53 -7.83 -16.41 -18.13
CA LYS A 53 -6.63 -17.24 -17.99
C LYS A 53 -5.36 -16.41 -18.11
N GLU A 54 -5.30 -15.51 -19.10
CA GLU A 54 -4.15 -14.64 -19.33
C GLU A 54 -3.95 -13.62 -18.20
N HIS A 55 -5.04 -13.08 -17.66
CA HIS A 55 -5.05 -12.23 -16.47
C HIS A 55 -4.45 -12.95 -15.26
N LEU A 56 -4.93 -14.16 -14.95
CA LEU A 56 -4.38 -14.96 -13.85
C LEU A 56 -2.89 -15.27 -14.06
N ALA A 57 -2.49 -15.62 -15.29
CA ALA A 57 -1.08 -15.83 -15.61
C ALA A 57 -0.23 -14.56 -15.45
N HIS A 58 -0.79 -13.38 -15.76
CA HIS A 58 -0.13 -12.11 -15.49
C HIS A 58 0.08 -11.88 -14.00
N LEU A 59 -0.97 -12.05 -13.18
CA LEU A 59 -0.89 -11.93 -11.72
C LEU A 59 0.13 -12.91 -11.13
N THR A 60 0.17 -14.16 -11.59
CA THR A 60 1.18 -15.15 -11.18
C THR A 60 2.59 -14.63 -11.44
N ARG A 61 2.90 -14.16 -12.66
CA ARG A 61 4.23 -13.61 -12.99
C ARG A 61 4.58 -12.39 -12.14
N MET A 62 3.62 -11.53 -11.84
CA MET A 62 3.83 -10.37 -10.96
C MET A 62 4.16 -10.81 -9.52
N GLY A 63 3.48 -11.84 -9.02
CA GLY A 63 3.78 -12.48 -7.75
C GLY A 63 5.18 -13.09 -7.70
N GLU A 64 5.52 -13.89 -8.71
CA GLU A 64 6.84 -14.53 -8.85
C GLU A 64 7.98 -13.51 -8.94
N SER A 65 7.74 -12.34 -9.56
CA SER A 65 8.72 -11.26 -9.63
C SER A 65 8.95 -10.53 -8.31
N GLY A 66 8.07 -10.71 -7.31
CA GLY A 66 8.08 -9.98 -6.04
C GLY A 66 7.69 -8.49 -6.14
N LYS A 67 7.37 -7.98 -7.34
CA LYS A 67 6.88 -6.61 -7.56
C LYS A 67 5.42 -6.46 -7.12
N MET A 68 4.61 -7.50 -7.23
CA MET A 68 3.29 -7.60 -6.61
C MET A 68 3.34 -8.65 -5.50
N VAL A 69 2.80 -8.32 -4.33
CA VAL A 69 2.93 -9.15 -3.11
C VAL A 69 1.60 -9.72 -2.63
N LEU A 70 0.49 -9.17 -3.12
CA LEU A 70 -0.86 -9.62 -2.82
C LEU A 70 -1.78 -9.30 -4.00
N ALA A 71 -2.67 -10.22 -4.34
CA ALA A 71 -3.77 -9.99 -5.28
C ALA A 71 -4.98 -10.83 -4.88
N GLY A 72 -6.18 -10.28 -5.04
CA GLY A 72 -7.41 -11.02 -4.77
C GLY A 72 -8.66 -10.36 -5.35
N PRO A 73 -9.69 -11.15 -5.72
CA PRO A 73 -10.98 -10.63 -6.11
C PRO A 73 -11.73 -10.08 -4.89
N PHE A 74 -12.60 -9.11 -5.13
CA PHE A 74 -13.56 -8.69 -4.10
C PHE A 74 -14.84 -9.54 -4.12
N GLY A 75 -15.42 -9.76 -2.94
CA GLY A 75 -16.75 -10.35 -2.72
C GLY A 75 -17.57 -9.44 -1.79
N GLU A 76 -18.87 -9.73 -1.60
CA GLU A 76 -19.76 -8.99 -0.68
C GLU A 76 -19.63 -7.46 -0.80
N GLN A 77 -19.64 -6.97 -2.03
CA GLN A 77 -19.25 -5.61 -2.40
C GLN A 77 -20.46 -4.69 -2.59
N ASP A 78 -20.38 -3.45 -2.10
CA ASP A 78 -21.40 -2.42 -2.35
C ASP A 78 -21.42 -2.01 -3.84
N ASP A 79 -20.24 -1.79 -4.42
CA ASP A 79 -20.09 -1.55 -5.85
C ASP A 79 -19.63 -2.82 -6.58
N VAL A 80 -20.55 -3.46 -7.29
CA VAL A 80 -20.33 -4.65 -8.12
C VAL A 80 -19.33 -4.46 -9.27
N GLY A 81 -18.97 -3.21 -9.56
CA GLY A 81 -17.93 -2.78 -10.48
C GLY A 81 -16.51 -3.01 -9.96
N MET A 82 -16.32 -3.11 -8.64
CA MET A 82 -15.02 -3.34 -8.01
C MET A 82 -14.61 -4.81 -8.13
N ARG A 83 -13.63 -5.10 -8.98
CA ARG A 83 -13.31 -6.48 -9.36
C ARG A 83 -12.26 -7.13 -8.46
N GLY A 84 -11.37 -6.34 -7.88
CA GLY A 84 -10.35 -6.82 -6.96
C GLY A 84 -9.33 -5.75 -6.63
N ALA A 85 -8.33 -6.16 -5.85
CA ALA A 85 -7.18 -5.32 -5.55
C ALA A 85 -5.88 -6.12 -5.58
N CYS A 86 -4.81 -5.38 -5.83
CA CYS A 86 -3.44 -5.85 -5.71
C CYS A 86 -2.64 -4.88 -4.84
N ILE A 87 -1.63 -5.40 -4.15
CA ILE A 87 -0.61 -4.59 -3.48
C ILE A 87 0.71 -4.79 -4.22
N TYR A 88 1.28 -3.69 -4.69
CA TYR A 88 2.58 -3.62 -5.33
C TYR A 88 3.62 -3.03 -4.38
N ARG A 89 4.84 -3.58 -4.46
CA ARG A 89 6.05 -3.14 -3.77
C ARG A 89 7.09 -2.72 -4.82
N THR A 90 6.72 -1.72 -5.61
CA THR A 90 7.58 -1.09 -6.62
C THR A 90 8.25 0.17 -6.06
N ALA A 91 9.30 0.66 -6.72
CA ALA A 91 9.99 1.87 -6.25
C ALA A 91 9.11 3.12 -6.40
N THR A 92 8.28 3.15 -7.45
CA THR A 92 7.42 4.31 -7.77
C THR A 92 5.99 3.91 -8.12
N LYS A 93 5.08 4.89 -8.01
CA LYS A 93 3.68 4.77 -8.45
C LYS A 93 3.60 4.49 -9.96
N ALA A 94 4.47 5.12 -10.73
CA ALA A 94 4.51 4.98 -12.19
C ALA A 94 4.85 3.54 -12.59
N GLU A 95 5.82 2.92 -11.92
CA GLU A 95 6.17 1.51 -12.14
C GLU A 95 5.00 0.58 -11.80
N ALA A 96 4.36 0.74 -10.62
CA ALA A 96 3.17 -0.06 -10.26
C ALA A 96 2.06 0.08 -11.30
N LYS A 97 1.77 1.31 -11.73
CA LYS A 97 0.77 1.58 -12.77
C LYS A 97 1.12 0.93 -14.09
N GLN A 98 2.35 1.09 -14.56
CA GLN A 98 2.81 0.48 -15.82
C GLN A 98 2.70 -1.04 -15.79
N LEU A 99 3.07 -1.68 -14.67
CA LEU A 99 2.97 -3.13 -14.52
C LEU A 99 1.51 -3.58 -14.52
N ALA A 100 0.65 -2.92 -13.75
CA ALA A 100 -0.78 -3.26 -13.68
C ALA A 100 -1.52 -3.01 -15.02
N GLU A 101 -1.12 -1.99 -15.79
CA GLU A 101 -1.68 -1.74 -17.13
C GLU A 101 -1.25 -2.75 -18.18
N GLN A 102 -0.23 -3.57 -17.91
CA GLN A 102 0.17 -4.65 -18.80
C GLN A 102 -0.74 -5.86 -18.76
N ASP A 103 -1.64 -5.93 -17.77
CA ASP A 103 -2.66 -6.96 -17.61
C ASP A 103 -3.53 -7.09 -18.88
N PRO A 104 -3.66 -8.31 -19.45
CA PRO A 104 -4.51 -8.58 -20.61
C PRO A 104 -5.96 -8.08 -20.46
N MET A 105 -6.56 -8.15 -19.27
CA MET A 105 -7.90 -7.63 -19.02
C MET A 105 -7.95 -6.10 -19.09
N VAL A 106 -6.88 -5.42 -18.68
CA VAL A 106 -6.78 -3.96 -18.76
C VAL A 106 -6.54 -3.52 -20.21
N LYS A 107 -5.61 -4.17 -20.91
CA LYS A 107 -5.35 -3.92 -22.35
C LYS A 107 -6.57 -4.16 -23.23
N ALA A 108 -7.40 -5.15 -22.89
CA ALA A 108 -8.66 -5.41 -23.59
C ALA A 108 -9.78 -4.40 -23.24
N GLY A 109 -9.51 -3.41 -22.39
CA GLY A 109 -10.49 -2.41 -21.95
C GLY A 109 -11.62 -2.99 -21.11
N ARG A 110 -11.41 -4.16 -20.50
CA ARG A 110 -12.38 -4.81 -19.61
C ARG A 110 -12.25 -4.30 -18.19
N LEU A 111 -11.00 -4.08 -17.76
CA LEU A 111 -10.65 -3.49 -16.48
C LEU A 111 -9.92 -2.16 -16.68
N ARG A 112 -10.00 -1.29 -15.67
CA ARG A 112 -9.12 -0.15 -15.50
C ARG A 112 -8.49 -0.22 -14.11
N VAL A 113 -7.33 0.43 -13.97
CA VAL A 113 -6.56 0.42 -12.73
C VAL A 113 -6.60 1.79 -12.06
N GLN A 114 -6.88 1.82 -10.76
CA GLN A 114 -6.63 2.99 -9.91
C GLN A 114 -5.46 2.69 -8.99
N VAL A 115 -4.46 3.57 -8.97
CA VAL A 115 -3.22 3.34 -8.21
C VAL A 115 -3.00 4.46 -7.20
N MET A 116 -2.75 4.09 -5.95
CA MET A 116 -2.50 5.02 -4.85
C MET A 116 -1.36 4.51 -3.96
N ALA A 117 -0.56 5.45 -3.45
CA ALA A 117 0.38 5.13 -2.39
C ALA A 117 -0.43 4.90 -1.12
N TRP A 118 -0.22 3.76 -0.47
CA TRP A 118 -0.84 3.41 0.80
C TRP A 118 0.25 3.33 1.86
N TYR A 119 0.18 4.26 2.82
CA TYR A 119 1.05 4.28 3.98
C TYR A 119 0.36 3.53 5.12
N THR A 120 1.04 2.53 5.68
CA THR A 120 0.56 1.73 6.81
C THR A 120 1.55 1.83 7.94
N GLU A 121 1.11 1.69 9.19
CA GLU A 121 2.05 1.57 10.32
C GLU A 121 3.09 0.48 10.01
N LYS A 122 4.36 0.78 10.31
CA LYS A 122 5.47 -0.10 9.99
C LYS A 122 5.27 -1.48 10.61
N GLY A 123 5.39 -2.52 9.78
CA GLY A 123 5.27 -3.92 10.19
C GLY A 123 3.83 -4.45 10.34
N TYR A 124 2.78 -3.65 10.09
CA TYR A 124 1.40 -4.14 10.12
C TYR A 124 1.02 -4.97 8.90
N LEU A 125 1.70 -4.76 7.77
CA LEU A 125 1.58 -5.59 6.58
C LEU A 125 2.83 -6.44 6.43
N ALA A 126 2.65 -7.76 6.35
CA ALA A 126 3.71 -8.70 6.07
C ALA A 126 3.28 -9.64 4.93
N PHE A 127 4.23 -9.96 4.06
CA PHE A 127 4.01 -10.83 2.91
C PHE A 127 4.98 -12.02 3.00
N PRO A 128 4.80 -12.93 3.98
CA PRO A 128 5.76 -14.00 4.27
C PRO A 128 5.95 -15.00 3.11
N LEU A 129 5.00 -15.05 2.17
CA LEU A 129 5.04 -15.90 0.99
C LEU A 129 5.56 -15.18 -0.26
N ALA A 130 5.74 -13.87 -0.21
CA ALA A 130 6.29 -13.12 -1.33
C ALA A 130 7.82 -13.28 -1.37
N PRO A 131 8.44 -13.22 -2.56
CA PRO A 131 9.89 -13.08 -2.65
C PRO A 131 10.39 -11.91 -1.79
N PRO A 132 11.63 -11.98 -1.25
CA PRO A 132 12.22 -10.89 -0.50
C PRO A 132 12.14 -9.57 -1.28
N ALA A 133 11.98 -8.45 -0.58
CA ALA A 133 12.08 -7.16 -1.24
C ALA A 133 13.47 -7.04 -1.86
N GLU A 134 13.55 -6.68 -3.14
CA GLU A 134 14.79 -6.07 -3.62
C GLU A 134 15.01 -4.83 -2.76
N GLU A 135 16.17 -4.74 -2.10
CA GLU A 135 16.51 -3.58 -1.29
C GLU A 135 16.34 -2.32 -2.16
N ALA A 136 15.42 -1.45 -1.73
CA ALA A 136 15.23 -0.17 -2.37
C ALA A 136 16.53 0.61 -2.18
N LYS A 137 17.33 0.77 -3.25
CA LYS A 137 18.47 1.67 -3.23
C LYS A 137 17.97 3.08 -2.94
N ASP A 138 18.13 3.50 -1.70
CA ASP A 138 17.92 4.82 -1.11
C ASP A 138 17.09 5.81 -1.95
N ALA A 139 15.76 5.68 -1.86
CA ALA A 139 14.82 6.69 -2.36
C ALA A 139 14.64 7.88 -1.38
N GLU A 140 15.46 7.97 -0.33
CA GLU A 140 15.40 9.00 0.70
C GLU A 140 16.26 10.21 0.35
N LYS A 141 15.96 10.87 -0.77
CA LYS A 141 16.54 12.20 -1.09
C LYS A 141 15.54 13.26 -1.57
N ASP A 142 14.24 12.97 -1.63
CA ASP A 142 13.29 13.92 -2.24
C ASP A 142 12.05 14.27 -1.37
N ALA A 143 12.05 13.94 -0.08
CA ALA A 143 10.97 14.35 0.83
C ALA A 143 11.27 15.68 1.57
N GLY A 144 11.95 16.60 0.89
CA GLY A 144 12.34 17.89 1.46
C GLY A 144 12.25 19.02 0.44
N LYS A 145 11.03 19.40 0.06
CA LYS A 145 10.73 20.74 -0.48
C LYS A 145 9.28 21.13 -0.26
#